data_AF-A0A5C7Z135-F1
#
_entry.id   AF-A0A5C7Z135-F1
#
_cell.length_a   1.000
_cell.length_b   1.000
_cell.length_c   1.000
_cell.angle_alpha   90.00
_cell.angle_beta   90.00
_cell.angle_gamma   90.00
#
_symmetry.space_group_name_H-M   'P 1'
#
loop_
_entity.id
_entity.type
_entity.pdbx_description
1 polymer ?
#
loop_
_entity_poly.entity_id
_entity_poly.type
_entity_poly.pdbx_seq_one_letter_code
_entity_poly.pdbx_strand_id
1 'polypeptide(L)'
;MKWIVTAFVLFALFIGTLVVVSMKQEVSLVSKDYYQDELKHSEKMQRMNNANALVAKPELSFEGNKVKLSFDQLNAIEKGKLTVQRPSRAALDFQFEVPASSTPSQYFELKQWEQGLYRVGFAWTANGSEYYVEKLLVL
;
A
#
# COMPACT_ATOMS: atom_id res chain seq x y z
N MET A 1 -49.37 29.97 34.22
CA MET A 1 -49.63 29.09 33.07
C MET A 1 -48.98 29.59 31.76
N LYS A 2 -49.13 30.86 31.38
CA LYS A 2 -48.53 31.43 30.14
C LYS A 2 -47.01 31.26 30.01
N TRP A 3 -46.26 31.45 31.10
CA TRP A 3 -44.79 31.32 31.14
C TRP A 3 -44.28 29.91 30.82
N ILE A 4 -45.03 28.88 31.19
CA ILE A 4 -44.68 27.48 30.90
C ILE A 4 -44.82 27.24 29.40
N VAL A 5 -45.92 27.71 28.80
CA VAL A 5 -46.14 27.62 27.35
C VAL A 5 -45.04 28.35 26.59
N THR A 6 -44.67 29.57 27.02
CA THR A 6 -43.58 30.33 26.40
C THR A 6 -42.23 29.61 26.51
N ALA A 7 -41.93 28.98 27.65
CA ALA A 7 -40.70 28.21 27.82
C ALA A 7 -40.64 26.98 26.88
N PHE A 8 -41.75 26.26 26.72
CA PHE A 8 -41.83 25.12 25.79
C PHE A 8 -41.67 25.54 24.33
N VAL A 9 -42.25 26.68 23.93
CA VAL A 9 -42.10 27.21 22.56
C VAL A 9 -40.65 27.62 22.29
N LEU A 10 -40.00 28.31 23.23
CA LEU A 10 -38.59 28.67 23.10
C LEU A 10 -37.68 27.44 23.05
N PHE A 11 -37.95 26.43 23.87
CA PHE A 11 -37.20 25.18 23.85
C PHE A 11 -37.34 24.44 22.51
N ALA A 12 -38.55 24.36 21.97
CA ALA A 12 -38.79 23.74 20.66
C ALA A 12 -38.04 24.48 19.53
N LEU A 13 -38.03 25.82 19.55
CA LEU A 13 -37.27 26.63 18.59
C LEU A 13 -35.75 26.44 18.74
N PHE A 14 -35.25 26.34 19.98
CA PHE A 14 -33.84 26.08 20.25
C PHE A 14 -33.41 24.70 19.71
N ILE A 15 -34.17 23.64 20.00
CA ILE A 15 -33.90 22.29 19.47
C ILE A 15 -34.00 22.28 17.94
N GLY A 16 -35.02 22.93 17.36
CA GLY A 16 -35.14 23.05 15.91
C GLY A 16 -33.95 23.75 15.25
N THR A 17 -33.42 24.79 15.89
CA THR A 17 -32.22 25.49 15.42
C THR A 17 -30.99 24.59 15.48
N LEU A 18 -30.80 23.85 16.58
CA LEU A 18 -29.71 22.88 16.71
C LEU A 18 -29.78 21.79 15.64
N VAL A 19 -30.97 21.25 15.37
CA VAL A 19 -31.14 20.22 14.32
C VAL A 19 -30.75 20.79 12.95
N VAL A 20 -31.22 21.99 12.60
CA VAL A 20 -30.89 22.62 11.30
C VAL A 20 -29.39 22.91 11.18
N VAL A 21 -28.74 23.36 12.25
CA VAL A 21 -27.29 23.61 12.26
C VAL A 21 -26.51 22.31 12.12
N SER A 22 -26.87 21.27 12.86
CA SER A 22 -26.22 19.95 12.79
C SER A 22 -26.41 19.28 11.43
N MET A 23 -27.58 19.45 10.79
CA MET A 23 -27.81 18.94 9.43
C MET A 23 -27.05 19.73 8.36
N LYS A 24 -26.73 21.00 8.61
CA LYS A 24 -25.92 21.85 7.72
C LYS A 24 -24.41 21.66 7.92
N GLN A 25 -23.99 21.05 9.03
CA GLN A 25 -22.64 20.54 9.15
C GLN A 25 -22.55 19.27 8.32
N GLU A 26 -21.96 19.38 7.13
CA GLU A 26 -21.43 18.22 6.42
C GLU A 26 -20.37 17.57 7.31
N VAL A 27 -20.80 16.60 8.13
CA VAL A 27 -19.87 15.63 8.68
C VAL A 27 -19.47 14.77 7.49
N SER A 28 -18.38 15.17 6.82
CA SER A 28 -17.66 14.26 5.95
C SER A 28 -17.30 13.06 6.81
N LEU A 29 -18.08 11.99 6.69
CA LEU A 29 -17.71 10.69 7.21
C LEU A 29 -16.41 10.35 6.49
N VAL A 30 -15.28 10.66 7.12
CA VAL A 30 -13.96 10.08 6.85
C VAL A 30 -14.02 8.61 7.24
N SER A 31 -14.93 7.87 6.61
CA SER A 31 -15.29 6.49 6.93
C SER A 31 -15.08 5.57 5.73
N LYS A 32 -14.50 6.09 4.64
CA LYS A 32 -14.09 5.25 3.51
C LYS A 32 -12.64 4.78 3.59
N ASP A 33 -11.75 5.51 4.27
CA ASP A 33 -10.33 5.17 4.31
C ASP A 33 -9.85 4.51 5.62
N TYR A 34 -10.50 4.71 6.77
CA TYR A 34 -9.97 4.22 8.05
C TYR A 34 -9.98 2.68 8.19
N TYR A 35 -10.94 1.98 7.57
CA TYR A 35 -10.96 0.50 7.54
C TYR A 35 -10.08 -0.09 6.44
N GLN A 36 -9.78 0.68 5.40
CA GLN A 36 -8.98 0.18 4.29
C GLN A 36 -7.52 0.02 4.68
N ASP A 37 -7.00 0.91 5.52
CA ASP A 37 -5.59 0.88 5.89
C ASP A 37 -5.28 -0.30 6.82
N GLU A 38 -6.18 -0.67 7.74
CA GLU A 38 -6.04 -1.88 8.56
C GLU A 38 -6.07 -3.17 7.72
N LEU A 39 -7.00 -3.26 6.76
CA LEU A 39 -7.10 -4.42 5.86
C LEU A 39 -5.87 -4.55 4.95
N LYS A 40 -5.42 -3.44 4.34
CA LYS A 40 -4.20 -3.41 3.52
C LYS A 40 -2.97 -3.84 4.31
N HIS A 41 -2.89 -3.47 5.59
CA HIS A 41 -1.78 -3.85 6.46
C HIS A 41 -1.80 -5.35 6.78
N SER A 42 -2.98 -5.90 7.09
CA SER A 42 -3.17 -7.34 7.34
C SER A 42 -2.79 -8.17 6.10
N GLU A 43 -3.25 -7.76 4.92
CA GLU A 43 -2.90 -8.43 3.67
C GLU A 43 -1.39 -8.34 3.37
N LYS A 44 -0.76 -7.17 3.56
CA LYS A 44 0.69 -7.02 3.37
C LYS A 44 1.47 -7.97 4.29
N MET A 45 1.04 -8.07 5.56
CA MET A 45 1.65 -8.98 6.53
C MET A 45 1.48 -10.43 6.11
N GLN A 46 0.29 -10.83 5.63
CA GLN A 46 0.06 -12.18 5.13
C GLN A 46 0.96 -12.51 3.94
N ARG A 47 1.07 -11.60 2.96
CA ARG A 47 1.95 -11.77 1.78
C ARG A 47 3.42 -11.90 2.18
N MET A 48 3.84 -11.15 3.20
CA MET A 48 5.21 -11.22 3.72
C MET A 48 5.46 -12.51 4.52
N ASN A 49 4.46 -12.98 5.27
CA ASN A 49 4.52 -14.27 5.96
C ASN A 49 4.57 -15.44 4.97
N ASN A 50 3.76 -15.39 3.90
CA ASN A 50 3.82 -16.37 2.81
C ASN A 50 5.23 -16.41 2.20
N ALA A 51 5.81 -15.24 1.93
CA ALA A 51 7.17 -15.16 1.40
C ALA A 51 8.23 -15.66 2.39
N ASN A 52 8.00 -15.47 3.68
CA ASN A 52 8.88 -15.95 4.73
C ASN A 52 8.83 -17.46 4.93
N ALA A 53 7.69 -18.10 4.64
CA ALA A 53 7.51 -19.54 4.69
C ALA A 53 8.13 -20.28 3.49
N LEU A 54 8.55 -19.57 2.45
CA LEU A 54 9.23 -20.16 1.29
C LEU A 54 10.62 -20.66 1.67
N VAL A 55 10.94 -21.89 1.22
CA VAL A 55 12.27 -22.50 1.39
C VAL A 55 13.35 -21.66 0.69
N ALA A 56 13.01 -21.09 -0.47
CA ALA A 56 13.87 -20.20 -1.21
C ALA A 56 13.13 -18.89 -1.52
N LYS A 57 13.75 -17.77 -1.15
CA LYS A 57 13.20 -16.42 -1.33
C LYS A 57 13.81 -15.78 -2.56
N PRO A 58 13.07 -14.91 -3.27
CA PRO A 58 13.66 -14.13 -4.32
C PRO A 58 14.71 -13.18 -3.75
N GLU A 59 15.84 -13.08 -4.44
CA GLU A 59 16.92 -12.19 -4.11
C GLU A 59 16.85 -10.93 -4.97
N LEU A 60 16.98 -9.78 -4.31
CA LEU A 60 16.98 -8.46 -4.92
C LEU A 60 18.36 -7.86 -4.69
N SER A 61 19.01 -7.43 -5.76
CA SER A 61 20.29 -6.72 -5.72
C SER A 61 20.37 -5.68 -6.83
N PHE A 62 21.34 -4.77 -6.71
CA PHE A 62 21.68 -3.86 -7.80
C PHE A 62 22.93 -4.36 -8.53
N GLU A 63 22.89 -4.31 -9.86
CA GLU A 63 24.04 -4.50 -10.73
C GLU A 63 24.17 -3.28 -11.66
N GLY A 64 24.99 -2.31 -11.23
CA GLY A 64 25.06 -1.01 -11.90
C GLY A 64 23.71 -0.31 -11.86
N ASN A 65 23.22 0.17 -13.02
CA ASN A 65 21.93 0.84 -13.14
C ASN A 65 20.71 -0.10 -13.23
N LYS A 66 20.89 -1.39 -12.92
CA LYS A 66 19.85 -2.41 -13.06
C LYS A 66 19.52 -3.01 -11.71
N VAL A 67 18.24 -3.25 -11.48
CA VAL A 67 17.78 -4.14 -10.42
C VAL A 67 17.82 -5.56 -10.95
N LYS A 68 18.56 -6.43 -10.27
CA LYS A 68 18.54 -7.87 -10.50
C LYS A 68 17.56 -8.52 -9.53
N LEU A 69 16.63 -9.27 -10.09
CA LEU A 69 15.70 -10.13 -9.37
C LEU A 69 16.07 -11.58 -9.70
N SER A 70 16.54 -12.34 -8.71
CA SER A 70 16.81 -13.78 -8.84
C SER A 70 15.77 -14.60 -8.10
N PHE A 71 15.30 -15.67 -8.72
CA PHE A 71 14.24 -16.53 -8.19
C PHE A 71 14.46 -18.01 -8.56
N ASP A 72 15.73 -18.43 -8.64
CA ASP A 72 16.24 -19.75 -9.05
C ASP A 72 15.49 -20.98 -8.53
N GLN A 73 14.74 -20.86 -7.44
CA GLN A 73 14.02 -21.96 -6.79
C GLN A 73 12.54 -21.67 -6.52
N LEU A 74 11.98 -20.60 -7.10
CA LEU A 74 10.55 -20.35 -7.01
C LEU A 74 9.81 -21.11 -8.11
N ASN A 75 8.69 -21.74 -7.74
CA ASN A 75 7.70 -22.20 -8.69
C ASN A 75 7.32 -21.01 -9.59
N ALA A 76 7.14 -21.27 -10.89
CA ALA A 76 6.98 -20.24 -11.93
C ALA A 76 6.15 -19.05 -11.45
N ILE A 77 6.72 -17.85 -11.55
CA ILE A 77 5.99 -16.62 -11.27
C ILE A 77 4.90 -16.49 -12.32
N GLU A 78 3.64 -16.30 -11.91
CA GLU A 78 2.53 -16.07 -12.83
C GLU A 78 2.45 -14.59 -13.21
N LYS A 79 2.55 -13.73 -12.20
CA LYS A 79 2.59 -12.28 -12.35
C LYS A 79 3.30 -11.67 -11.16
N GLY A 80 4.13 -10.68 -11.42
CA GLY A 80 4.78 -9.90 -10.36
C GLY A 80 4.82 -8.43 -10.67
N LYS A 81 5.13 -7.66 -9.64
CA LYS A 81 5.32 -6.21 -9.67
C LYS A 81 6.53 -5.88 -8.81
N LEU A 82 7.55 -5.34 -9.46
CA LEU A 82 8.75 -4.82 -8.82
C LEU A 82 8.57 -3.32 -8.63
N THR A 83 8.79 -2.84 -7.42
CA THR A 83 8.70 -1.43 -7.06
C THR A 83 10.02 -1.01 -6.45
N VAL A 84 10.61 0.06 -6.96
CA VAL A 84 11.87 0.65 -6.48
C VAL A 84 11.52 2.04 -6.02
N GLN A 85 11.69 2.34 -4.73
CA GLN A 85 11.31 3.61 -4.15
C GLN A 85 12.51 4.25 -3.48
N ARG A 86 12.72 5.55 -3.70
CA ARG A 86 13.78 6.28 -3.00
C ARG A 86 13.16 7.06 -1.84
N PRO A 87 13.49 6.74 -0.57
CA PRO A 87 12.90 7.41 0.59
C PRO A 87 13.07 8.94 0.59
N SER A 88 14.14 9.45 -0.02
CA SER A 88 14.43 10.89 -0.09
C SER A 88 13.75 11.61 -1.25
N ARG A 89 13.33 10.90 -2.31
CA ARG A 89 12.85 11.53 -3.55
C ARG A 89 11.95 10.61 -4.36
N ALA A 90 10.63 10.83 -4.26
CA ALA A 90 9.61 10.08 -5.00
C ALA A 90 9.72 10.18 -6.53
N ALA A 91 10.38 11.22 -7.06
CA ALA A 91 10.59 11.35 -8.52
C ALA A 91 11.53 10.27 -9.10
N LEU A 92 12.21 9.50 -8.25
CA LEU A 92 13.07 8.37 -8.62
C LEU A 92 12.42 7.02 -8.26
N ASP A 93 11.09 7.01 -8.12
CA ASP A 93 10.34 5.79 -7.90
C ASP A 93 10.03 5.11 -9.24
N PHE A 94 10.36 3.83 -9.35
CA PHE A 94 10.13 3.01 -10.53
C PHE A 94 9.22 1.84 -10.21
N GLN A 95 8.36 1.50 -11.16
CA GLN A 95 7.54 0.31 -11.10
C GLN A 95 7.71 -0.48 -12.40
N PHE A 96 7.93 -1.77 -12.26
CA PHE A 96 8.04 -2.71 -13.36
C PHE A 96 7.06 -3.84 -13.18
N GLU A 97 6.33 -4.19 -14.24
CA GLU A 97 5.56 -5.43 -14.29
C GLU A 97 6.52 -6.58 -14.62
N VAL A 98 6.46 -7.64 -13.81
CA VAL A 98 7.24 -8.85 -13.98
C VAL A 98 6.33 -9.89 -14.62
N PRO A 99 6.51 -10.21 -15.92
CA PRO A 99 5.67 -11.18 -16.61
C PRO A 99 5.90 -12.59 -16.09
N ALA A 100 4.99 -13.49 -16.43
CA ALA A 100 5.14 -14.90 -16.13
C ALA A 100 6.46 -15.41 -16.70
N SER A 101 7.32 -15.98 -15.86
CA SER A 101 8.66 -16.39 -16.28
C SER A 101 9.21 -17.52 -15.44
N SER A 102 9.90 -18.43 -16.12
CA SER A 102 10.71 -19.51 -15.56
C SER A 102 12.21 -19.19 -15.61
N THR A 103 12.60 -17.99 -16.06
CA THR A 103 14.00 -17.60 -16.17
C THR A 103 14.55 -17.30 -14.78
N PRO A 104 15.69 -17.86 -14.35
CA PRO A 104 16.17 -17.75 -12.96
C PRO A 104 16.46 -16.32 -12.51
N SER A 105 16.78 -15.42 -13.45
CA SER A 105 17.02 -14.01 -13.14
C SER A 105 16.40 -13.08 -14.18
N GLN A 106 15.93 -11.92 -13.71
CA GLN A 106 15.47 -10.82 -14.54
C GLN A 106 16.18 -9.51 -14.15
N TYR A 107 16.36 -8.64 -15.14
CA TYR A 107 17.04 -7.36 -14.98
C TYR A 107 16.10 -6.22 -15.39
N PHE A 108 15.99 -5.22 -14.54
CA PHE A 108 15.16 -4.04 -14.76
C PHE A 108 16.03 -2.79 -14.73
N GLU A 109 16.12 -2.11 -15.87
CA GLU A 109 16.97 -0.93 -16.03
C GLU A 109 16.28 0.34 -15.50
N LEU A 110 16.99 1.08 -14.66
CA LEU A 110 16.53 2.37 -14.14
C LEU A 110 16.91 3.48 -15.12
N LYS A 111 15.91 4.16 -15.68
CA LYS A 111 16.14 5.24 -16.67
C LYS A 111 16.85 6.46 -16.07
N GLN A 112 16.55 6.78 -14.82
CA GLN A 112 17.16 7.87 -14.07
C GLN A 112 17.44 7.38 -12.65
N TRP A 113 18.69 7.44 -12.21
CA TRP A 113 19.11 6.85 -10.93
C TRP A 113 20.20 7.73 -10.31
N GLU A 114 20.22 7.76 -8.98
CA GLU A 114 21.24 8.46 -8.19
C GLU A 114 21.78 7.46 -7.16
N GLN A 115 23.03 7.60 -6.74
CA GLN A 115 23.54 6.76 -5.66
C GLN A 115 22.76 6.99 -4.35
N GLY A 116 22.68 5.94 -3.55
CA GLY A 116 22.09 6.00 -2.21
C GLY A 116 21.11 4.87 -1.91
N LEU A 117 20.27 5.12 -0.91
CA LEU A 117 19.36 4.11 -0.36
C LEU A 117 18.07 4.02 -1.18
N TYR A 118 17.71 2.81 -1.59
CA TYR A 118 16.46 2.48 -2.24
C TYR A 118 15.75 1.37 -1.48
N ARG A 119 14.43 1.50 -1.39
CA ARG A 119 13.53 0.43 -0.94
C ARG A 119 13.05 -0.31 -2.17
N VAL A 120 13.48 -1.55 -2.33
CA VAL A 120 13.08 -2.42 -3.43
C VAL A 120 12.10 -3.45 -2.90
N GLY A 121 10.86 -3.37 -3.35
CA GLY A 121 9.78 -4.28 -3.03
C GLY A 121 9.41 -5.13 -4.24
N PHE A 122 9.19 -6.42 -4.03
CA PHE A 122 8.72 -7.33 -5.05
C PHE A 122 7.46 -8.04 -4.56
N ALA A 123 6.34 -7.82 -5.26
CA ALA A 123 5.08 -8.51 -5.04
C ALA A 123 4.88 -9.51 -6.17
N TRP A 124 4.48 -10.75 -5.89
CA TRP A 124 4.19 -11.72 -6.94
C TRP A 124 3.12 -12.72 -6.53
N THR A 125 2.53 -13.34 -7.54
CA THR A 125 1.55 -14.42 -7.39
C THR A 125 2.14 -15.70 -7.95
N ALA A 126 2.02 -16.78 -7.19
CA ALA A 126 2.39 -18.12 -7.61
C ALA A 126 1.45 -19.13 -6.95
N ASN A 127 0.95 -20.11 -7.72
CA ASN A 127 0.06 -21.17 -7.23
C ASN A 127 -1.18 -20.61 -6.50
N GLY A 128 -1.75 -19.50 -7.01
CA GLY A 128 -2.91 -18.84 -6.41
C GLY A 128 -2.67 -18.13 -5.06
N SER A 129 -1.42 -18.05 -4.59
CA SER A 129 -1.04 -17.30 -3.39
C SER A 129 -0.25 -16.05 -3.75
N GLU A 130 -0.48 -14.97 -3.00
CA GLU A 130 0.28 -13.73 -3.14
C GLU A 130 1.42 -13.67 -2.12
N TYR A 131 2.53 -13.13 -2.57
CA TYR A 131 3.78 -13.03 -1.83
C TYR A 131 4.36 -11.63 -1.95
N TYR A 132 5.09 -11.20 -0.93
CA TYR A 132 5.74 -9.91 -0.92
C TYR A 132 7.07 -9.95 -0.16
N VAL A 133 8.12 -9.41 -0.78
CA VAL A 133 9.40 -9.14 -0.11
C VAL A 133 9.80 -7.69 -0.30
N GLU A 134 10.45 -7.13 0.72
CA GLU A 134 10.99 -5.77 0.68
C GLU A 134 12.41 -5.80 1.23
N LYS A 135 13.34 -5.15 0.53
CA LYS A 135 14.72 -4.95 0.99
C LYS A 135 15.13 -3.51 0.79
N LEU A 136 15.92 -3.01 1.75
CA LEU A 136 16.68 -1.77 1.58
C LEU A 136 18.01 -2.12 0.93
N LEU A 137 18.26 -1.54 -0.24
CA LEU A 137 19.46 -1.75 -1.02
C LEU A 137 20.17 -0.42 -1.23
N VAL A 138 21.49 -0.46 -1.26
CA VAL A 138 22.33 0.70 -1.58
C VAL A 138 22.88 0.51 -2.97
N LEU A 139 22.79 1.60 -3.74
CA LEU A 139 23.19 1.72 -5.12
C LEU A 139 24.45 2.59 -5.24
#